data_AF-A0A078G3R1-F1
#
_entry.id   AF-A0A078G3R1-F1
#
_cell.length_a   1.000
_cell.length_b   1.000
_cell.length_c   1.000
_cell.angle_alpha   90.00
_cell.angle_beta   90.00
_cell.angle_gamma   90.00
#
_symmetry.space_group_name_H-M   'P 1'
#
loop_
_entity.id
_entity.type
_entity.pdbx_description
1 polymer ?
#
loop_
_entity_poly.entity_id
_entity_poly.type
_entity_poly.pdbx_seq_one_letter_code
_entity_poly.pdbx_strand_id
1 'polypeptide(L)'
;MSERERKAIREAVEMAENFDIRRNPKSVLAAIIFMICQLSQTKRRPIAEIALASEVVENTIKKSANDMYPYASKIIPKWYASEEDIIKSLGGGLIGT
;
A
#
# COMPACT_ATOMS: atom_id res chain seq x y z
N MET A 1 -1.88 -11.17 -9.62
CA MET A 1 -1.15 -9.89 -9.53
C MET A 1 -0.53 -9.56 -10.87
N SER A 2 -0.89 -8.41 -11.43
CA SER A 2 -0.40 -8.00 -12.76
C SER A 2 1.08 -7.63 -12.72
N GLU A 3 1.76 -7.62 -13.87
CA GLU A 3 3.16 -7.15 -13.94
C GLU A 3 3.26 -5.68 -13.53
N ARG A 4 2.25 -4.86 -13.91
CA ARG A 4 2.16 -3.45 -13.53
C ARG A 4 2.12 -3.28 -12.01
N GLU A 5 1.32 -4.08 -11.31
CA GLU A 5 1.25 -4.09 -9.83
C GLU A 5 2.59 -4.52 -9.22
N ARG A 6 3.20 -5.60 -9.74
CA ARG A 6 4.48 -6.12 -9.23
C ARG A 6 5.62 -5.13 -9.40
N LYS A 7 5.68 -4.43 -10.53
CA LYS A 7 6.65 -3.36 -10.77
C LYS A 7 6.45 -2.20 -9.78
N ALA A 8 5.21 -1.73 -9.63
CA ALA A 8 4.93 -0.62 -8.71
C ALA A 8 5.26 -0.94 -7.26
N ILE A 9 5.04 -2.18 -6.83
CA ILE A 9 5.38 -2.63 -5.47
C ILE A 9 6.88 -2.68 -5.24
N ARG A 10 7.67 -3.17 -6.20
CA ARG A 10 9.14 -3.17 -6.07
C ARG A 10 9.68 -1.75 -5.91
N GLU A 11 9.29 -0.83 -6.79
CA GLU A 11 9.70 0.58 -6.72
C GLU A 11 9.23 1.26 -5.42
N ALA A 12 8.01 0.95 -4.97
CA ALA A 12 7.48 1.50 -3.72
C ALA A 12 8.20 0.96 -2.49
N VAL A 13 8.63 -0.31 -2.48
CA VAL A 13 9.43 -0.88 -1.39
C VAL A 13 10.79 -0.18 -1.31
N GLU A 14 11.49 -0.04 -2.43
CA GLU A 14 12.77 0.67 -2.49
C GLU A 14 12.63 2.14 -2.05
N MET A 15 11.56 2.82 -2.49
CA MET A 15 11.32 4.20 -2.11
C MET A 15 11.00 4.36 -0.62
N ALA A 16 10.27 3.40 -0.03
CA ALA A 16 9.87 3.42 1.37
C ALA A 16 11.06 3.37 2.34
N GLU A 17 12.21 2.81 1.93
CA GLU A 17 13.44 2.78 2.75
C GLU A 17 14.00 4.19 3.06
N ASN A 18 13.61 5.20 2.26
CA ASN A 18 14.02 6.59 2.48
C ASN A 18 13.16 7.33 3.53
N PHE A 19 12.16 6.67 4.13
CA PHE A 19 11.24 7.25 5.09
C PHE A 19 11.34 6.54 6.44
N ASP A 20 11.29 7.31 7.53
CA ASP A 20 11.24 6.74 8.89
C ASP A 20 9.83 6.20 9.18
N ILE A 21 9.57 4.98 8.70
CA ILE A 21 8.34 4.23 8.96
C ILE A 21 8.59 3.29 10.15
N ARG A 22 8.08 3.67 11.32
CA ARG A 22 8.24 2.91 12.58
C ARG A 22 7.37 1.66 12.65
N ARG A 23 7.56 0.72 11.71
CA ARG A 23 6.89 -0.59 11.62
C ARG A 23 7.89 -1.67 11.24
N ASN A 24 7.58 -2.92 11.56
CA ASN A 24 8.44 -4.03 11.11
C ASN A 24 8.39 -4.17 9.57
N PRO A 25 9.48 -4.62 8.92
CA PRO A 25 9.56 -4.71 7.45
C PRO A 25 8.45 -5.55 6.81
N LYS A 26 8.01 -6.64 7.45
CA LYS A 26 6.93 -7.50 6.94
C LYS A 26 5.60 -6.75 6.84
N SER A 27 5.29 -5.93 7.84
CA SER A 27 4.07 -5.11 7.89
C SER A 27 4.15 -3.95 6.91
N VAL A 28 5.33 -3.36 6.72
CA VAL A 28 5.56 -2.33 5.68
C VAL A 28 5.32 -2.92 4.29
N LEU A 29 5.90 -4.08 3.98
CA LEU A 29 5.68 -4.75 2.70
C LEU A 29 4.20 -5.08 2.47
N ALA A 30 3.52 -5.63 3.48
CA ALA A 30 2.09 -5.95 3.38
C ALA A 30 1.23 -4.68 3.17
N ALA A 31 1.58 -3.57 3.82
CA ALA A 31 0.92 -2.28 3.62
C ALA A 31 1.14 -1.71 2.22
N ILE A 32 2.36 -1.79 1.68
CA ILE A 32 2.66 -1.37 0.30
C ILE A 32 1.85 -2.19 -0.71
N ILE A 33 1.82 -3.52 -0.54
CA ILE A 33 1.03 -4.41 -1.40
C ILE A 33 -0.45 -4.01 -1.34
N PHE A 34 -0.97 -3.77 -0.15
CA PHE A 34 -2.34 -3.31 0.05
C PHE A 34 -2.61 -1.98 -0.64
N MET A 35 -1.83 -0.92 -0.37
CA MET A 35 -2.03 0.40 -0.99
C MET A 35 -2.04 0.33 -2.52
N ILE A 36 -1.07 -0.38 -3.12
CA ILE A 36 -1.01 -0.57 -4.58
C ILE A 36 -2.22 -1.34 -5.10
N CYS A 37 -2.62 -2.43 -4.45
CA CYS A 37 -3.80 -3.20 -4.87
C CYS A 37 -5.10 -2.40 -4.75
N GLN A 38 -5.21 -1.48 -3.78
CA GLN A 38 -6.39 -0.63 -3.62
C GLN A 38 -6.49 0.49 -4.65
N LEU A 39 -5.36 0.88 -5.24
CA LEU A 39 -5.26 1.80 -6.38
C LEU A 39 -5.43 1.11 -7.73
N SER A 40 -5.46 -0.23 -7.77
CA SER A 40 -5.63 -0.98 -9.01
C SER A 40 -6.98 -0.65 -9.66
N GLN A 41 -6.92 -0.12 -10.88
CA GLN A 41 -8.11 0.26 -11.66
C GLN A 41 -8.87 -0.94 -12.22
N THR A 42 -8.25 -2.13 -12.24
CA THR A 42 -8.86 -3.35 -12.80
C THR A 42 -9.58 -4.16 -11.76
N LYS A 43 -8.92 -4.45 -10.63
CA LYS A 43 -9.51 -5.23 -9.53
C LYS A 43 -8.77 -4.98 -8.22
N ARG A 44 -9.50 -4.46 -7.24
CA ARG A 44 -9.02 -4.38 -5.85
C ARG A 44 -8.90 -5.78 -5.26
N ARG A 45 -7.82 -6.04 -4.52
CA ARG A 45 -7.65 -7.31 -3.79
C ARG A 45 -8.31 -7.22 -2.41
N PRO A 46 -9.00 -8.28 -1.97
CA PRO A 46 -9.42 -8.36 -0.57
C PRO A 46 -8.21 -8.31 0.35
N ILE A 47 -8.30 -7.53 1.44
CA ILE A 47 -7.22 -7.46 2.44
C ILE A 47 -6.92 -8.82 3.07
N ALA A 48 -7.93 -9.70 3.19
CA ALA A 48 -7.79 -11.07 3.67
C ALA A 48 -6.80 -11.91 2.84
N GLU A 49 -6.80 -11.74 1.50
CA GLU A 49 -5.86 -12.44 0.60
C GLU A 49 -4.42 -11.99 0.88
N ILE A 50 -4.23 -10.69 1.11
CA ILE A 50 -2.92 -10.10 1.42
C ILE A 50 -2.48 -10.54 2.83
N ALA A 51 -3.39 -10.53 3.79
CA ALA A 51 -3.13 -10.95 5.17
C ALA A 51 -2.68 -12.42 5.22
N LEU A 52 -3.36 -13.29 4.48
CA LEU A 52 -2.99 -14.70 4.36
C LEU A 52 -1.61 -14.86 3.73
N ALA A 53 -1.37 -14.23 2.57
CA ALA A 53 -0.12 -14.40 1.82
C ALA A 53 1.10 -13.77 2.52
N SER A 54 0.91 -12.69 3.27
CA SER A 54 1.96 -12.02 4.04
C SER A 54 2.09 -12.55 5.46
N GLU A 55 1.15 -13.37 5.94
CA GLU A 55 1.01 -13.77 7.34
C GLU A 55 1.07 -12.56 8.29
N VAL A 56 0.38 -11.47 7.92
CA VAL A 56 0.21 -10.27 8.74
C VAL A 56 -1.28 -10.06 8.97
N VAL A 57 -1.67 -9.87 10.22
CA VAL A 57 -3.09 -9.64 10.58
C VAL A 57 -3.63 -8.40 9.87
N GLU A 58 -4.87 -8.46 9.36
CA GLU A 58 -5.48 -7.37 8.59
C GLU A 58 -5.42 -6.02 9.30
N ASN A 59 -5.68 -5.98 10.61
CA ASN A 59 -5.62 -4.75 11.40
C ASN A 59 -4.21 -4.15 11.40
N THR A 60 -3.17 -4.97 11.42
CA THR A 60 -1.77 -4.54 11.33
C THR A 60 -1.45 -3.98 9.94
N ILE A 61 -1.99 -4.57 8.87
CA ILE A 61 -1.85 -4.06 7.50
C ILE A 61 -2.51 -2.67 7.40
N LYS A 62 -3.76 -2.53 7.87
CA LYS A 62 -4.48 -1.24 7.89
C LYS A 62 -3.69 -0.19 8.66
N LYS A 63 -3.31 -0.47 9.91
CA LYS A 63 -2.53 0.47 10.73
C LYS A 63 -1.21 0.86 10.08
N SER A 64 -0.50 -0.09 9.48
CA SER A 64 0.76 0.19 8.79
C SER A 64 0.53 1.05 7.54
N ALA A 65 -0.51 0.77 6.74
CA ALA A 65 -0.89 1.61 5.61
C ALA A 65 -1.28 3.03 6.05
N ASN A 66 -1.93 3.19 7.20
CA ASN A 66 -2.26 4.50 7.77
C ASN A 66 -1.01 5.30 8.13
N ASP A 67 -0.05 4.66 8.78
CA ASP A 67 1.21 5.30 9.16
C ASP A 67 2.04 5.68 7.91
N MET A 68 1.88 4.94 6.81
CA MET A 68 2.53 5.22 5.52
C MET A 68 1.78 6.26 4.67
N TYR A 69 0.49 6.48 4.91
CA TYR A 69 -0.35 7.36 4.10
C TYR A 69 0.20 8.80 3.93
N PRO A 70 0.78 9.45 4.96
CA PRO A 70 1.41 10.77 4.80
C PRO A 70 2.54 10.82 3.76
N TYR A 71 3.12 9.68 3.41
CA TYR A 71 4.19 9.53 2.43
C TYR A 71 3.71 8.86 1.14
N ALA A 72 2.44 8.48 1.03
CA ALA A 72 1.93 7.65 -0.07
C ALA A 72 2.18 8.26 -1.45
N SER A 73 1.98 9.57 -1.64
CA SER A 73 2.24 10.25 -2.93
C SER A 73 3.72 10.34 -3.31
N LYS A 74 4.63 10.11 -2.35
CA LYS A 74 6.08 10.03 -2.58
C LYS A 74 6.55 8.59 -2.80
N ILE A 75 5.95 7.63 -2.08
CA ILE A 75 6.31 6.21 -2.13
C ILE A 75 5.74 5.54 -3.37
N ILE A 76 4.49 5.85 -3.74
CA ILE A 76 3.81 5.20 -4.86
C ILE A 76 4.29 5.85 -6.17
N PRO A 77 4.76 5.06 -7.16
CA PRO A 77 5.24 5.64 -8.40
C PRO A 77 4.17 6.42 -9.14
N LYS A 78 4.50 7.64 -9.59
CA LYS A 78 3.58 8.55 -10.30
C LYS A 78 3.00 7.96 -11.58
N TRP A 79 3.74 7.05 -12.23
CA TRP A 79 3.24 6.35 -13.42
C TRP A 79 2.16 5.31 -13.09
N TYR A 80 2.07 4.88 -11.82
CA TYR A 80 1.09 3.90 -11.35
C TYR A 80 -0.23 4.57 -10.94
N ALA A 81 -0.17 5.64 -10.15
CA ALA A 81 -1.30 6.43 -9.66
C ALA A 81 -0.91 7.89 -9.43
N SER A 82 -1.82 8.83 -9.70
CA SER A 82 -1.62 10.25 -9.36
C SER A 82 -1.87 10.52 -7.88
N GLU A 83 -1.51 11.71 -7.40
CA GLU A 83 -1.81 12.11 -6.02
C GLU A 83 -3.32 12.19 -5.78
N GLU A 84 -4.10 12.64 -6.77
CA GLU A 84 -5.55 12.65 -6.71
C GLU A 84 -6.13 11.23 -6.62
N ASP A 85 -5.58 10.26 -7.37
CA ASP A 85 -5.99 8.85 -7.28
C ASP A 85 -5.73 8.29 -5.88
N ILE A 86 -4.59 8.66 -5.28
CA ILE A 86 -4.17 8.27 -3.92
C ILE A 86 -5.13 8.85 -2.89
N ILE A 87 -5.42 10.15 -2.96
CA ILE A 87 -6.34 10.82 -2.02
C ILE A 87 -7.75 10.23 -2.17
N LYS A 88 -8.24 10.05 -3.40
CA LYS A 88 -9.56 9.50 -3.67
C LYS A 88 -9.71 8.06 -3.18
N SER A 89 -8.69 7.23 -3.39
CA SER A 89 -8.77 5.80 -3.11
C SER A 89 -8.41 5.48 -1.66
N LEU A 90 -7.40 6.13 -1.10
CA LEU A 90 -6.84 5.83 0.23
C LEU A 90 -7.29 6.83 1.30
N GLY A 91 -7.50 8.10 0.94
CA GLY A 91 -7.83 9.17 1.88
C GLY A 91 -9.26 9.17 2.42
N GLY A 92 -10.19 8.47 1.76
CA GLY A 92 -11.63 8.51 2.04
C GLY A 92 -12.21 7.41 2.94
N GLY A 93 -11.39 6.57 3.59
CA GLY A 93 -11.91 5.54 4.51
C GLY A 93 -11.52 4.09 4.25
N LEU A 94 -10.45 3.80 3.48
CA LEU A 94 -9.75 2.51 3.62
C LEU A 94 -9.13 2.30 5.02
N ILE A 95 -9.14 3.40 5.78
CA ILE A 95 -8.50 3.67 7.07
C ILE A 95 -9.61 3.99 8.11
N GLY A 96 -10.87 3.64 7.85
CA GLY A 96 -12.00 3.91 8.74
C GLY A 96 -12.20 2.81 9.79
N THR A 97 -11.97 3.20 11.06
CA THR A 97 -12.37 2.61 12.36
C THR A 97 -12.07 1.14 12.64
#